data_AF-A0AAV8T0L2-F1
#
_entry.id   AF-A0AAV8T0L2-F1
#
_cell.length_a   1.000
_cell.length_b   1.000
_cell.length_c   1.000
_cell.angle_alpha   90.00
_cell.angle_beta   90.00
_cell.angle_gamma   90.00
#
_symmetry.space_group_name_H-M   'P 1'
#
loop_
_entity.id
_entity.type
_entity.pdbx_description
1 polymer ?
#
loop_
_entity_poly.entity_id
_entity_poly.type
_entity_poly.pdbx_seq_one_letter_code
_entity_poly.pdbx_strand_id
1 'polypeptide(L)'
;MCLELILNAVNINLLTFSDFFYNCRPIHDFLLILLGIDLILGGLGVVFFTNPIYSAFSLGLVFVCISLFYILSNYHFVAVAQLLIYVGAINVLILFVVMFMNGS
;
A
#
# COMPACT_ATOMS: atom_id res chain seq x y z
N MET A 1 -15.89 0.08 -19.40
CA MET A 1 -15.42 -1.28 -19.03
C MET A 1 -14.32 -1.23 -17.97
N CYS A 2 -13.16 -0.57 -18.20
CA CYS A 2 -12.15 -0.38 -17.14
C CYS A 2 -12.65 0.44 -15.93
N LEU A 3 -13.50 1.45 -16.16
CA LEU A 3 -13.99 2.33 -15.08
C LEU A 3 -15.00 1.63 -14.15
N GLU A 4 -15.87 0.78 -14.69
CA GLU A 4 -16.80 -0.08 -13.93
C GLU A 4 -16.05 -1.12 -13.09
N LEU A 5 -14.96 -1.69 -13.61
CA LEU A 5 -14.07 -2.60 -12.86
C LEU A 5 -13.37 -1.90 -11.69
N ILE A 6 -13.00 -0.63 -11.85
CA ILE A 6 -12.38 0.19 -10.79
C ILE A 6 -13.42 0.55 -9.72
N LEU A 7 -14.64 0.93 -10.11
CA LEU A 7 -15.70 1.29 -9.17
C LEU A 7 -16.21 0.06 -8.38
N ASN A 8 -16.29 -1.11 -9.03
CA ASN A 8 -16.61 -2.38 -8.38
C ASN A 8 -15.48 -2.84 -7.44
N ALA A 9 -14.20 -2.66 -7.83
CA ALA A 9 -13.04 -2.97 -6.97
C ALA A 9 -12.92 -2.05 -5.75
N VAL A 10 -13.34 -0.78 -5.85
CA VAL A 10 -13.40 0.14 -4.70
C VAL A 10 -14.54 -0.23 -3.74
N ASN A 11 -15.71 -0.63 -4.25
CA ASN A 11 -16.82 -1.11 -3.41
C ASN A 11 -16.47 -2.44 -2.70
N ILE A 12 -15.79 -3.33 -3.41
CA ILE A 12 -15.22 -4.58 -2.88
C ILE A 12 -14.15 -4.36 -1.80
N ASN A 13 -13.33 -3.30 -1.87
CA ASN A 13 -12.37 -2.97 -0.82
C ASN A 13 -13.04 -2.65 0.52
N LEU A 14 -14.18 -1.93 0.46
CA LEU A 14 -14.95 -1.55 1.64
C LEU A 14 -15.67 -2.75 2.27
N LEU A 15 -16.16 -3.68 1.43
CA LEU A 15 -16.75 -4.95 1.88
C LEU A 15 -15.69 -5.96 2.37
N THR A 16 -14.50 -6.02 1.75
CA THR A 16 -13.38 -6.90 2.15
C THR A 16 -12.78 -6.46 3.49
N PHE A 17 -12.77 -5.16 3.81
CA PHE A 17 -12.36 -4.69 5.13
C PHE A 17 -13.33 -5.14 6.23
N SER A 18 -14.64 -5.15 5.96
CA SER A 18 -15.65 -5.69 6.88
C SER A 18 -15.68 -7.22 6.92
N ASP A 19 -15.49 -7.91 5.79
CA ASP A 19 -15.45 -9.38 5.69
C ASP A 19 -14.16 -9.98 6.28
N PHE A 20 -13.04 -9.25 6.24
CA PHE A 20 -11.84 -9.62 6.98
C PHE A 20 -12.07 -9.61 8.49
N PHE A 21 -12.87 -8.66 8.99
CA PHE A 21 -13.29 -8.63 10.39
C PHE A 21 -14.38 -9.69 10.71
N TYR A 22 -15.05 -10.26 9.70
CA TYR A 22 -16.20 -11.16 9.85
C TYR A 22 -15.88 -12.65 9.58
N ASN A 23 -14.80 -12.97 8.87
CA ASN A 23 -14.48 -14.34 8.44
C ASN A 23 -13.27 -14.92 9.18
N CYS A 24 -13.54 -15.65 10.26
CA CYS A 24 -12.53 -16.32 11.08
C CYS A 24 -11.84 -17.46 10.30
N ARG A 25 -10.62 -17.20 9.80
CA ARG A 25 -9.67 -18.22 9.34
C ARG A 25 -8.28 -17.95 9.97
N PRO A 26 -7.86 -18.75 10.96
CA PRO A 26 -6.78 -18.38 11.89
C PRO A 26 -5.40 -18.14 11.23
N ILE A 27 -5.16 -18.68 10.04
CA ILE A 27 -3.86 -18.54 9.34
C ILE A 27 -3.76 -17.19 8.61
N HIS A 28 -4.86 -16.68 8.07
CA HIS A 28 -4.87 -15.41 7.33
C HIS A 28 -4.93 -14.21 8.28
N ASP A 29 -5.63 -14.37 9.42
CA ASP A 29 -5.76 -13.35 10.46
C ASP A 29 -4.40 -12.89 10.99
N PHE A 30 -3.49 -13.83 11.24
CA PHE A 30 -2.15 -13.52 11.76
C PHE A 30 -1.31 -12.69 10.77
N LEU A 31 -1.35 -13.04 9.48
CA LEU A 31 -0.61 -12.36 8.41
C LEU A 31 -1.13 -10.93 8.21
N LEU A 32 -2.44 -10.76 8.34
CA LEU A 32 -3.11 -9.48 8.16
C LEU A 32 -2.94 -8.54 9.36
N ILE A 33 -2.87 -9.08 10.58
CA ILE A 33 -2.46 -8.31 11.77
C ILE A 33 -1.01 -7.84 11.62
N LEU A 34 -0.09 -8.72 11.17
CA LEU A 34 1.31 -8.35 10.94
C LEU A 34 1.41 -7.22 9.89
N LEU A 35 0.75 -7.39 8.74
CA LEU A 35 0.67 -6.37 7.68
C LEU A 35 0.05 -5.05 8.16
N GLY A 36 -0.98 -5.12 9.02
CA GLY A 36 -1.62 -3.93 9.60
C GLY A 36 -0.69 -3.17 10.54
N ILE A 37 0.09 -3.87 11.36
CA ILE A 37 1.12 -3.26 12.21
C ILE A 37 2.21 -2.61 11.35
N ASP A 38 2.70 -3.30 10.31
CA ASP A 38 3.68 -2.75 9.37
C ASP A 38 3.15 -1.51 8.65
N LEU A 39 1.86 -1.47 8.32
CA LEU A 39 1.22 -0.30 7.70
C LEU A 39 1.22 0.92 8.61
N ILE A 40 0.86 0.72 9.88
CA ILE A 40 0.86 1.77 10.91
C ILE A 40 2.29 2.23 11.18
N LEU A 41 3.23 1.30 11.28
CA LEU A 41 4.63 1.59 11.55
C LEU A 41 5.29 2.35 10.39
N GLY A 42 5.01 1.93 9.15
CA GLY A 42 5.46 2.62 7.94
C GLY A 42 4.86 4.03 7.81
N GLY A 43 3.58 4.20 8.17
CA GLY A 43 2.91 5.51 8.22
C GLY A 43 3.48 6.44 9.29
N LEU A 44 3.76 5.91 10.50
CA LEU A 44 4.49 6.66 11.53
C LEU A 44 5.88 7.05 11.05
N GLY A 45 6.60 6.16 10.36
CA GLY A 45 7.92 6.42 9.78
C GLY A 45 7.92 7.62 8.83
N VAL A 46 6.92 7.71 7.94
CA VAL A 46 6.78 8.84 7.01
C VAL A 46 6.73 10.19 7.74
N VAL A 47 6.04 10.26 8.88
CA VAL A 47 5.87 11.52 9.64
C VAL A 47 7.05 11.83 10.56
N PHE A 48 7.70 10.80 11.11
CA PHE A 48 8.75 10.98 12.11
C PHE A 48 10.11 11.39 11.52
N PHE A 49 10.39 11.07 10.26
CA PHE A 49 11.68 11.39 9.64
C PHE A 49 11.74 12.84 9.16
N THR A 50 12.63 13.65 9.76
CA THR A 50 12.94 15.03 9.32
C THR A 50 13.60 15.07 7.93
N ASN A 51 14.27 13.98 7.53
CA ASN A 51 14.88 13.85 6.21
C ASN A 51 13.84 13.34 5.20
N PRO A 52 13.47 14.13 4.17
CA PRO A 52 12.39 13.77 3.25
C PRO A 52 12.70 12.52 2.42
N ILE A 53 13.98 12.19 2.22
CA ILE A 53 14.42 10.97 1.52
C ILE A 53 13.95 9.71 2.26
N TYR A 54 14.12 9.68 3.59
CA TYR A 54 13.70 8.54 4.42
C TYR A 54 12.17 8.45 4.52
N SER A 55 11.49 9.59 4.55
CA SER A 55 10.03 9.66 4.51
C SER A 55 9.47 9.09 3.20
N ALA A 56 10.05 9.46 2.05
CA ALA A 56 9.66 8.91 0.75
C ALA A 56 9.91 7.39 0.63
N PHE A 57 11.03 6.89 1.17
CA PHE A 57 11.28 5.44 1.18
C PHE A 57 10.26 4.67 2.03
N SER A 58 9.90 5.22 3.20
CA SER A 58 8.87 4.65 4.08
C SER A 58 7.49 4.62 3.40
N LEU A 59 7.14 5.66 2.65
CA LEU A 59 5.90 5.70 1.84
C LEU A 59 5.86 4.57 0.79
N GLY A 60 6.97 4.32 0.10
CA GLY A 60 7.09 3.21 -0.84
C GLY A 60 6.84 1.84 -0.19
N LEU A 61 7.38 1.63 1.02
CA LEU A 61 7.20 0.39 1.77
C LEU A 61 5.73 0.16 2.17
N VAL A 62 5.04 1.22 2.60
CA VAL A 62 3.58 1.19 2.89
C VAL A 62 2.78 0.75 1.65
N PHE A 63 3.12 1.25 0.46
CA PHE A 63 2.45 0.83 -0.78
C PHE A 63 2.72 -0.63 -1.15
N VAL A 64 3.91 -1.16 -0.87
CA VAL A 64 4.21 -2.59 -1.07
C VAL A 64 3.39 -3.47 -0.12
N CYS A 65 3.26 -3.08 1.16
CA CYS A 65 2.42 -3.78 2.12
C CYS A 65 0.95 -3.85 1.65
N ILE A 66 0.42 -2.75 1.12
CA ILE A 66 -0.94 -2.69 0.55
C ILE A 66 -1.07 -3.61 -0.67
N SER A 67 -0.08 -3.64 -1.56
CA SER A 67 -0.09 -4.55 -2.72
C SER A 67 -0.11 -6.03 -2.29
N LEU A 68 0.65 -6.40 -1.25
CA LEU A 68 0.67 -7.75 -0.70
C LEU A 68 -0.68 -8.15 -0.09
N PHE A 69 -1.39 -7.21 0.54
CA PHE A 69 -2.76 -7.40 1.02
C PHE A 69 -3.73 -7.74 -0.14
N TYR A 70 -3.63 -7.02 -1.27
CA TYR A 70 -4.45 -7.29 -2.46
C TYR A 70 -4.19 -8.66 -3.08
N ILE A 71 -2.94 -9.14 -3.05
CA ILE A 71 -2.59 -10.51 -3.49
C ILE A 71 -3.26 -11.55 -2.60
N LEU A 72 -3.25 -11.35 -1.27
CA LEU A 72 -3.89 -12.25 -0.31
C LEU A 72 -5.41 -12.34 -0.52
N SER A 73 -6.01 -11.25 -0.98
CA SER A 73 -7.45 -11.14 -1.25
C SER A 73 -7.86 -11.61 -2.66
N ASN A 74 -6.97 -12.29 -3.40
CA ASN A 74 -7.18 -12.81 -4.76
C ASN A 74 -7.39 -11.73 -5.87
N TYR A 75 -7.10 -10.45 -5.59
CA TYR A 75 -7.22 -9.36 -6.58
C TYR A 75 -5.88 -9.08 -7.29
N HIS A 76 -5.36 -10.07 -8.02
CA HIS A 76 -4.01 -10.03 -8.60
C HIS A 76 -3.78 -8.90 -9.62
N PHE A 77 -4.75 -8.61 -10.49
CA PHE A 77 -4.61 -7.55 -11.50
C PHE A 77 -4.45 -6.17 -10.87
N VAL A 78 -5.26 -5.87 -9.86
CA VAL A 78 -5.22 -4.62 -9.10
C VAL A 78 -3.92 -4.52 -8.31
N ALA A 79 -3.47 -5.62 -7.69
CA ALA A 79 -2.22 -5.66 -6.95
C ALA A 79 -1.00 -5.30 -7.80
N VAL A 80 -0.92 -5.84 -9.03
CA VAL A 80 0.18 -5.58 -9.98
C VAL A 80 0.10 -4.14 -10.49
N ALA A 81 -1.09 -3.64 -10.82
CA ALA A 81 -1.27 -2.25 -11.23
C ALA A 81 -0.86 -1.28 -10.10
N GLN A 82 -1.22 -1.58 -8.86
CA GLN A 82 -0.84 -0.82 -7.67
C GLN A 82 0.67 -0.75 -7.52
N LEU A 83 1.35 -1.89 -7.63
CA LEU A 83 2.80 -1.96 -7.50
C LEU A 83 3.51 -1.22 -8.64
N LEU A 84 3.05 -1.36 -9.87
CA LEU A 84 3.64 -0.68 -11.02
C LEU A 84 3.47 0.84 -10.96
N ILE A 85 2.27 1.33 -10.63
CA ILE A 85 1.95 2.76 -10.66
C ILE A 85 2.45 3.46 -9.39
N TYR A 86 2.12 2.95 -8.20
CA TYR A 86 2.45 3.64 -6.95
C TYR A 86 3.90 3.39 -6.52
N VAL A 87 4.35 2.14 -6.46
CA VAL A 87 5.74 1.83 -6.04
C VAL A 87 6.73 2.10 -7.17
N GLY A 88 6.37 1.79 -8.41
CA GLY A 88 7.24 1.94 -9.57
C GLY A 88 7.32 3.36 -10.12
N ALA A 89 6.19 3.97 -10.47
CA ALA A 89 6.19 5.28 -11.14
C ALA A 89 6.16 6.46 -10.15
N ILE A 90 5.14 6.52 -9.30
CA ILE A 90 4.89 7.68 -8.42
C ILE A 90 5.98 7.79 -7.35
N ASN A 91 6.31 6.70 -6.66
CA ASN A 91 7.30 6.72 -5.59
C ASN A 91 8.71 7.05 -6.10
N VAL A 92 9.10 6.52 -7.27
CA VAL A 92 10.41 6.87 -7.88
C VAL A 92 10.44 8.32 -8.32
N LEU A 93 9.33 8.87 -8.84
CA LEU A 93 9.24 10.30 -9.17
C LEU A 93 9.36 11.18 -7.91
N ILE A 94 8.73 10.79 -6.80
CA ILE A 94 8.86 11.49 -5.52
C ILE A 94 10.31 11.45 -5.04
N LEU A 95 10.96 10.28 -5.08
CA LEU A 95 12.37 10.15 -4.70
C LEU A 95 13.27 11.03 -5.56
N PHE A 96 13.02 11.09 -6.87
CA PHE A 96 13.78 11.94 -7.79
C PHE A 96 13.64 13.43 -7.42
N VAL A 97 12.42 13.89 -7.17
CA VAL A 97 12.15 15.29 -6.76
C VAL A 97 12.81 15.62 -5.43
N VAL A 98 12.69 14.73 -4.44
CA VAL A 98 13.26 14.94 -3.10
C VAL A 98 14.78 14.96 -3.14
N MET A 99 15.41 14.06 -3.90
CA MET A 99 16.87 14.05 -4.09
C MET A 99 17.35 15.32 -4.80
N PHE A 100 16.61 15.80 -5.80
CA PHE A 100 16.94 17.03 -6.52
C PHE A 100 16.84 18.27 -5.60
N MET A 101 15.80 18.35 -4.78
CA MET A 101 15.59 19.48 -3.84
C MET A 101 16.61 19.52 -2.71
N ASN A 102 17.14 18.36 -2.27
CA ASN A 102 18.12 18.30 -1.19
C ASN A 102 19.55 18.69 -1.65
N GLY A 103 19.78 18.90 -2.94
CA GLY A 103 21.09 19.25 -3.53
C GLY A 103 21.31 20.72 -3.85
N SER A 104 20.35 21.60 -3.54
CA SER A 104 20.38 23.06 -3.70
C SER A 104 20.33 23.76 -2.36
#